data_AF-A0A9J6QWC3-F1
#
_entry.id   AF-A0A9J6QWC3-F1
#
_cell.length_a   1.000
_cell.length_b   1.000
_cell.length_c   1.000
_cell.angle_alpha   90.00
_cell.angle_beta   90.00
_cell.angle_gamma   90.00
#
_symmetry.space_group_name_H-M   'P 1'
#
loop_
_entity.id
_entity.type
_entity.pdbx_description
1 polymer ?
#
loop_
_entity_poly.entity_id
_entity_poly.type
_entity_poly.pdbx_seq_one_letter_code
_entity_poly.pdbx_strand_id
1 'polypeptide(L)'
;MKKRRKIILISGAVLIAIMLINIGQYAITRWYPINIDWEKVNDPVNMGETSQDNYICYREENGIKDIPFIMGCKVILQSIEDETKQIIMEDINPFRGVSESAIIGNNVLYYRQFLGEQTDGSLKSINLKSKKGEWNEISDEREDITYGIAGEHLYYYQTHADAKERNVYCYDLKKGSQEKIVEGRLWGNLTVIDKYLYLFDQKNTELVKISIKDGKMEKWKIHMADNQEDINVVQPDNKNLAVIILNERILSLDIETGKQKTIISFSDSGVINKNTDGMDQWYEATTHDGNLYFCDKGWYPKLYKLELKSGKKELILDGIEEDPYKNKEEQDEAFSYVTFCKDYIVCIYQYKKERKIRVFDYNGKFVKELR
;
A
#
# COMPACT_ATOMS: atom_id res chain seq x y z
N MET A 1 14.76 -12.24 58.27
CA MET A 1 13.57 -12.68 57.49
C MET A 1 12.57 -11.57 57.16
N LYS A 2 11.95 -10.84 58.11
CA LYS A 2 10.82 -9.92 57.84
C LYS A 2 11.06 -8.89 56.70
N LYS A 3 12.23 -8.23 56.62
CA LYS A 3 12.56 -7.29 55.51
C LYS A 3 12.51 -7.95 54.12
N ARG A 4 13.10 -9.15 53.92
CA ARG A 4 13.09 -9.84 52.61
C ARG A 4 11.67 -10.20 52.15
N ARG A 5 10.80 -10.69 53.05
CA ARG A 5 9.37 -10.94 52.72
C ARG A 5 8.64 -9.66 52.31
N LYS A 6 8.91 -8.54 52.98
CA LYS A 6 8.29 -7.24 52.65
C LYS A 6 8.73 -6.71 51.27
N ILE A 7 10.01 -6.89 50.91
CA ILE A 7 10.52 -6.54 49.57
C ILE A 7 9.85 -7.40 48.49
N ILE A 8 9.81 -8.73 48.65
CA ILE A 8 9.18 -9.64 47.68
C ILE A 8 7.70 -9.28 47.45
N LEU A 9 6.96 -8.97 48.51
CA LEU A 9 5.56 -8.52 48.42
C LEU A 9 5.41 -7.19 47.65
N ILE A 10 6.30 -6.22 47.90
CA ILE A 10 6.29 -4.93 47.19
C ILE A 10 6.65 -5.13 45.71
N SER A 11 7.69 -5.91 45.39
CA SER A 11 8.08 -6.21 44.01
C SER A 11 6.97 -6.95 43.26
N GLY A 12 6.29 -7.92 43.90
CA GLY A 12 5.13 -8.59 43.32
C GLY A 12 3.95 -7.66 43.06
N ALA A 13 3.63 -6.77 44.00
CA ALA A 13 2.57 -5.77 43.83
C ALA A 13 2.90 -4.77 42.71
N VAL A 14 4.16 -4.34 42.58
CA VAL A 14 4.62 -3.47 41.49
C VAL A 14 4.52 -4.19 40.13
N LEU A 15 4.93 -5.46 40.04
CA LEU A 15 4.76 -6.25 38.82
C LEU A 15 3.29 -6.40 38.41
N ILE A 16 2.40 -6.70 39.36
CA ILE A 16 0.96 -6.79 39.11
C ILE A 16 0.39 -5.43 38.67
N ALA A 17 0.80 -4.33 39.31
CA ALA A 17 0.38 -2.99 38.90
C ALA A 17 0.84 -2.65 37.48
N ILE A 18 2.09 -2.97 37.13
CA ILE A 18 2.62 -2.79 35.76
C ILE A 18 1.83 -3.65 34.76
N MET A 19 1.55 -4.92 35.08
CA MET A 19 0.72 -5.77 34.22
C MET A 19 -0.69 -5.20 34.01
N LEU A 20 -1.36 -4.75 35.08
CA LEU A 20 -2.70 -4.16 35.00
C LEU A 20 -2.71 -2.84 34.22
N ILE A 21 -1.66 -2.02 34.33
CA ILE A 21 -1.50 -0.80 33.52
C ILE A 21 -1.33 -1.15 32.04
N ASN A 22 -0.48 -2.14 31.71
CA ASN A 22 -0.29 -2.59 30.32
C ASN A 22 -1.57 -3.20 29.74
N ILE A 23 -2.28 -4.03 30.51
CA ILE A 23 -3.59 -4.59 30.12
C ILE A 23 -4.62 -3.47 29.91
N GLY A 24 -4.64 -2.45 30.78
CA GLY A 24 -5.50 -1.28 30.64
C GLY A 24 -5.19 -0.44 29.40
N GLN A 25 -3.91 -0.14 29.16
CA GLN A 25 -3.46 0.58 27.96
C GLN A 25 -3.80 -0.20 26.68
N TYR A 26 -3.52 -1.50 26.65
CA TYR A 26 -3.86 -2.40 25.55
C TYR A 26 -5.38 -2.44 25.30
N ALA A 27 -6.18 -2.56 26.37
CA ALA A 27 -7.64 -2.52 26.27
C ALA A 27 -8.13 -1.16 25.72
N ILE A 28 -7.51 -0.04 26.09
CA ILE A 28 -7.81 1.27 25.51
C ILE A 28 -7.45 1.30 24.01
N THR A 29 -6.22 0.95 23.62
CA THR A 29 -5.79 1.00 22.20
C THR A 29 -6.51 0.03 21.27
N ARG A 30 -7.17 -1.00 21.81
CA ARG A 30 -7.92 -2.02 21.04
C ARG A 30 -9.44 -1.91 21.14
N TRP A 31 -10.01 -1.34 22.22
CA TRP A 31 -11.46 -1.33 22.48
C TRP A 31 -12.08 0.05 22.71
N TYR A 32 -11.29 1.12 22.84
CA TYR A 32 -11.86 2.46 23.03
C TYR A 32 -12.56 2.92 21.73
N PRO A 33 -13.76 3.53 21.83
CA PRO A 33 -14.48 4.02 20.66
C PRO A 33 -13.68 5.12 19.94
N ILE A 34 -13.93 5.19 18.64
CA ILE A 34 -12.97 5.63 17.63
C ILE A 34 -13.30 7.06 17.17
N ASN A 35 -12.27 7.91 17.07
CA ASN A 35 -12.35 9.24 16.44
C ASN A 35 -11.79 9.26 14.99
N ILE A 36 -11.50 8.09 14.41
CA ILE A 36 -11.30 7.96 12.95
C ILE A 36 -12.62 8.32 12.27
N ASP A 37 -12.53 9.30 11.38
CA ASP A 37 -13.60 9.66 10.47
C ASP A 37 -13.69 8.62 9.36
N TRP A 38 -14.57 7.63 9.57
CA TRP A 38 -14.76 6.51 8.66
C TRP A 38 -15.29 6.91 7.28
N GLU A 39 -15.79 8.13 7.07
CA GLU A 39 -16.23 8.57 5.74
C GLU A 39 -15.01 8.79 4.83
N LYS A 40 -13.94 9.40 5.38
CA LYS A 40 -12.66 9.66 4.70
C LYS A 40 -11.84 8.41 4.34
N VAL A 41 -12.14 7.27 4.95
CA VAL A 41 -11.39 6.01 4.76
C VAL A 41 -11.97 5.16 3.62
N ASN A 42 -13.13 5.52 3.05
CA ASN A 42 -13.83 4.70 2.03
C ASN A 42 -13.53 5.10 0.57
N ASP A 43 -12.61 6.02 0.32
CA ASP A 43 -12.24 6.40 -1.05
C ASP A 43 -11.61 5.22 -1.82
N PRO A 44 -11.72 5.18 -3.16
CA PRO A 44 -11.10 4.14 -3.96
C PRO A 44 -9.58 4.13 -3.80
N VAL A 45 -8.99 2.94 -3.72
CA VAL A 45 -7.62 2.76 -3.24
C VAL A 45 -7.03 1.45 -3.76
N ASN A 46 -5.74 1.47 -4.10
CA ASN A 46 -5.01 0.37 -4.73
C ASN A 46 -3.96 -0.24 -3.79
N MET A 47 -3.59 -1.50 -4.05
CA MET A 47 -2.52 -2.17 -3.33
C MET A 47 -1.17 -1.51 -3.63
N GLY A 48 -0.70 -0.70 -2.69
CA GLY A 48 0.51 0.11 -2.80
C GLY A 48 0.28 1.52 -2.23
N GLU A 49 -0.87 2.10 -2.61
CA GLU A 49 -1.46 3.30 -2.02
C GLU A 49 -2.01 2.99 -0.61
N THR A 50 -1.13 2.64 0.32
CA THR A 50 -1.42 2.19 1.70
C THR A 50 -2.00 3.28 2.62
N SER A 51 -2.44 4.40 2.05
CA SER A 51 -3.00 5.53 2.77
C SER A 51 -4.30 6.04 2.14
N GLN A 52 -5.15 6.59 3.00
CA GLN A 52 -6.57 6.87 2.71
C GLN A 52 -6.91 8.21 3.35
N ASP A 53 -7.25 9.23 2.56
CA ASP A 53 -7.17 10.65 2.97
C ASP A 53 -5.80 10.92 3.62
N ASN A 54 -5.75 11.30 4.90
CA ASN A 54 -4.50 11.46 5.67
C ASN A 54 -4.34 10.39 6.78
N TYR A 55 -4.78 9.14 6.52
CA TYR A 55 -4.53 7.99 7.39
C TYR A 55 -3.54 7.01 6.73
N ILE A 56 -2.68 6.39 7.53
CA ILE A 56 -1.77 5.32 7.09
C ILE A 56 -2.12 3.98 7.76
N CYS A 57 -2.06 2.90 7.00
CA CYS A 57 -2.20 1.54 7.49
C CYS A 57 -0.84 0.83 7.45
N TYR A 58 -0.37 0.26 8.57
CA TYR A 58 0.94 -0.40 8.61
C TYR A 58 0.99 -1.61 9.55
N ARG A 59 1.75 -2.66 9.18
CA ARG A 59 2.05 -3.84 10.02
C ARG A 59 3.19 -3.54 10.98
N GLU A 60 3.04 -3.71 12.29
CA GLU A 60 4.13 -3.74 13.28
C GLU A 60 4.30 -5.17 13.83
N GLU A 61 5.54 -5.63 13.98
CA GLU A 61 5.81 -6.98 14.49
C GLU A 61 5.66 -7.07 16.01
N ASN A 62 5.05 -8.14 16.49
CA ASN A 62 4.92 -8.44 17.90
C ASN A 62 6.12 -9.32 18.31
N GLY A 63 6.99 -8.88 19.21
CA GLY A 63 8.13 -9.71 19.60
C GLY A 63 9.10 -9.09 20.61
N ILE A 64 9.93 -9.95 21.21
CA ILE A 64 11.10 -9.55 21.99
C ILE A 64 12.30 -9.63 21.06
N LYS A 65 12.91 -8.48 20.77
CA LYS A 65 13.89 -8.25 19.68
C LYS A 65 15.16 -9.13 19.72
N ASP A 66 15.46 -9.72 20.88
CA ASP A 66 16.63 -10.56 21.11
C ASP A 66 16.32 -12.07 21.07
N ILE A 67 15.10 -12.46 20.69
CA ILE A 67 14.65 -13.85 20.57
C ILE A 67 14.34 -14.14 19.09
N PRO A 68 14.82 -15.25 18.49
CA PRO A 68 14.69 -15.53 17.06
C PRO A 68 13.27 -16.00 16.64
N PHE A 69 12.23 -15.54 17.34
CA PHE A 69 10.83 -15.86 17.06
C PHE A 69 9.99 -14.58 17.14
N ILE A 70 9.50 -14.13 15.98
CA ILE A 70 8.45 -13.11 15.89
C ILE A 70 7.18 -13.73 16.48
N MET A 71 6.56 -13.10 17.48
CA MET A 71 5.32 -13.56 18.13
C MET A 71 4.06 -13.02 17.41
N GLY A 72 4.06 -13.12 16.08
CA GLY A 72 3.02 -12.60 15.20
C GLY A 72 3.17 -11.10 14.88
N CYS A 73 2.09 -10.45 14.47
CA CYS A 73 2.10 -9.04 14.10
C CYS A 73 0.74 -8.36 14.31
N LYS A 74 0.76 -7.04 14.48
CA LYS A 74 -0.42 -6.19 14.54
C LYS A 74 -0.47 -5.26 13.34
N VAL A 75 -1.65 -4.93 12.86
CA VAL A 75 -1.85 -3.85 11.88
C VAL A 75 -2.43 -2.65 12.62
N ILE A 76 -1.82 -1.49 12.37
CA ILE A 76 -2.18 -0.22 12.99
C ILE A 76 -2.70 0.71 11.90
N LEU A 77 -3.84 1.33 12.18
CA LEU A 77 -4.31 2.51 11.46
C LEU A 77 -3.92 3.75 12.29
N GLN A 78 -3.24 4.71 11.67
CA GLN A 78 -2.86 5.96 12.33
C GLN A 78 -3.28 7.17 11.47
N SER A 79 -3.95 8.12 12.11
CA SER A 79 -4.22 9.46 11.59
C SER A 79 -2.92 10.27 11.57
N ILE A 80 -2.59 10.90 10.44
CA ILE A 80 -1.46 11.83 10.38
C ILE A 80 -1.78 13.11 11.15
N GLU A 81 -3.00 13.63 11.07
CA GLU A 81 -3.37 14.94 11.62
C GLU A 81 -3.18 15.01 13.15
N ASP A 82 -3.93 14.20 13.87
CA ASP A 82 -3.99 14.19 15.35
C ASP A 82 -3.17 13.08 16.02
N GLU A 83 -2.47 12.27 15.23
CA GLU A 83 -1.63 11.14 15.66
C GLU A 83 -2.39 9.99 16.35
N THR A 84 -3.73 10.03 16.33
CA THR A 84 -4.60 8.98 16.87
C THR A 84 -4.30 7.67 16.16
N LYS A 85 -3.92 6.64 16.94
CA LYS A 85 -3.59 5.30 16.45
C LYS A 85 -4.47 4.22 17.06
N GLN A 86 -4.84 3.24 16.25
CA GLN A 86 -5.64 2.09 16.65
C GLN A 86 -5.01 0.79 16.16
N ILE A 87 -4.98 -0.23 17.02
CA ILE A 87 -4.69 -1.60 16.59
C ILE A 87 -5.96 -2.17 15.96
N ILE A 88 -5.98 -2.31 14.64
CA ILE A 88 -7.14 -2.78 13.87
C ILE A 88 -7.13 -4.31 13.66
N MET A 89 -5.96 -4.93 13.73
CA MET A 89 -5.76 -6.38 13.69
C MET A 89 -4.57 -6.75 14.57
N GLU A 90 -4.61 -7.94 15.18
CA GLU A 90 -3.47 -8.56 15.84
C GLU A 90 -3.51 -10.07 15.60
N ASP A 91 -2.54 -10.57 14.83
CA ASP A 91 -2.23 -11.99 14.73
C ASP A 91 -1.16 -12.33 15.78
N ILE A 92 -1.43 -13.37 16.57
CA ILE A 92 -0.55 -13.87 17.64
C ILE A 92 0.25 -15.11 17.19
N ASN A 93 0.08 -15.56 15.94
CA ASN A 93 0.68 -16.78 15.44
C ASN A 93 2.15 -16.53 15.02
N PRO A 94 3.14 -17.19 15.64
CA PRO A 94 4.56 -16.86 15.49
C PRO A 94 5.20 -17.17 14.12
N PHE A 95 4.42 -17.61 13.13
CA PHE A 95 4.89 -17.89 11.77
C PHE A 95 3.93 -17.36 10.68
N ARG A 96 3.07 -16.40 11.03
CA ARG A 96 2.14 -15.75 10.10
C ARG A 96 2.48 -14.28 9.93
N GLY A 97 2.80 -13.92 8.70
CA GLY A 97 2.97 -12.53 8.28
C GLY A 97 1.66 -11.96 7.79
N VAL A 98 1.55 -10.65 7.83
CA VAL A 98 0.55 -9.91 7.06
C VAL A 98 1.31 -8.99 6.10
N SER A 99 0.80 -8.82 4.90
CA SER A 99 1.37 -7.91 3.93
C SER A 99 1.32 -6.47 4.44
N GLU A 100 2.34 -5.69 4.08
CA GLU A 100 2.35 -4.24 4.30
C GLU A 100 1.31 -3.51 3.45
N SER A 101 0.77 -4.15 2.41
CA SER A 101 -0.21 -3.60 1.47
C SER A 101 -1.67 -3.69 1.96
N ALA A 102 -1.91 -3.49 3.25
CA ALA A 102 -3.25 -3.63 3.84
C ALA A 102 -4.15 -2.39 3.58
N ILE A 103 -5.37 -2.60 3.13
CA ILE A 103 -6.32 -1.56 2.65
C ILE A 103 -7.61 -1.61 3.47
N ILE A 104 -8.28 -0.49 3.73
CA ILE A 104 -9.55 -0.47 4.49
C ILE A 104 -10.71 0.07 3.65
N GLY A 105 -11.73 -0.73 3.34
CA GLY A 105 -12.92 -0.29 2.61
C GLY A 105 -14.19 -0.55 3.39
N ASN A 106 -15.12 0.42 3.46
CA ASN A 106 -16.41 0.28 4.14
C ASN A 106 -16.34 -0.26 5.59
N ASN A 107 -15.34 0.16 6.37
CA ASN A 107 -15.07 -0.36 7.72
C ASN A 107 -14.62 -1.84 7.75
N VAL A 108 -14.01 -2.34 6.68
CA VAL A 108 -13.44 -3.68 6.58
C VAL A 108 -11.97 -3.56 6.17
N LEU A 109 -11.06 -4.15 6.94
CA LEU A 109 -9.65 -4.28 6.58
C LEU A 109 -9.50 -5.46 5.61
N TYR A 110 -8.85 -5.23 4.48
CA TYR A 110 -8.45 -6.22 3.48
C TYR A 110 -6.93 -6.34 3.48
N TYR A 111 -6.44 -7.57 3.58
CA TYR A 111 -5.01 -7.82 3.69
C TYR A 111 -4.64 -9.19 3.13
N ARG A 112 -3.44 -9.31 2.58
CA ARG A 112 -2.85 -10.60 2.26
C ARG A 112 -2.18 -11.20 3.51
N GLN A 113 -2.51 -12.44 3.86
CA GLN A 113 -1.86 -13.17 4.96
C GLN A 113 -0.84 -14.16 4.39
N PHE A 114 0.41 -14.09 4.85
CA PHE A 114 1.50 -14.98 4.46
C PHE A 114 1.71 -16.10 5.48
N LEU A 115 2.18 -17.26 5.01
CA LEU A 115 2.59 -18.40 5.84
C LEU A 115 4.10 -18.62 5.71
N GLY A 116 4.86 -18.31 6.77
CA GLY A 116 6.32 -18.38 6.76
C GLY A 116 6.98 -17.31 5.87
N GLU A 117 8.15 -17.64 5.31
CA GLU A 117 8.94 -16.78 4.42
C GLU A 117 8.47 -16.80 2.95
N GLN A 118 7.39 -17.53 2.64
CA GLN A 118 6.94 -17.70 1.25
C GLN A 118 6.08 -16.53 0.74
N THR A 119 6.19 -16.28 -0.56
CA THR A 119 5.34 -15.35 -1.32
C THR A 119 3.89 -15.81 -1.45
N ASP A 120 3.56 -17.02 -1.00
CA ASP A 120 2.24 -17.61 -0.96
C ASP A 120 1.40 -16.95 0.14
N GLY A 121 0.26 -16.36 -0.22
CA GLY A 121 -0.61 -15.74 0.77
C GLY A 121 -2.02 -15.48 0.28
N SER A 122 -3.01 -15.82 1.11
CA SER A 122 -4.44 -15.69 0.83
C SER A 122 -4.94 -14.27 1.12
N LEU A 123 -5.97 -13.85 0.37
CA LEU A 123 -6.64 -12.56 0.59
C LEU A 123 -7.69 -12.72 1.69
N LYS A 124 -7.63 -11.89 2.72
CA LYS A 124 -8.51 -11.94 3.89
C LYS A 124 -9.17 -10.60 4.16
N SER A 125 -10.28 -10.65 4.89
CA SER A 125 -10.97 -9.47 5.38
C SER A 125 -11.36 -9.56 6.85
N ILE A 126 -11.35 -8.43 7.56
CA ILE A 126 -11.82 -8.29 8.95
C ILE A 126 -12.76 -7.09 9.04
N ASN A 127 -13.99 -7.32 9.51
CA ASN A 127 -14.95 -6.26 9.76
C ASN A 127 -14.58 -5.50 11.04
N LEU A 128 -14.15 -4.24 10.90
CA LEU A 128 -13.62 -3.39 11.98
C LEU A 128 -14.72 -2.86 12.93
N LYS A 129 -15.99 -2.91 12.52
CA LYS A 129 -17.14 -2.68 13.41
C LYS A 129 -17.47 -3.92 14.26
N SER A 130 -17.03 -5.11 13.84
CA SER A 130 -17.22 -6.34 14.61
C SER A 130 -16.17 -6.45 15.73
N LYS A 131 -16.62 -6.35 16.99
CA LYS A 131 -15.74 -6.48 18.17
C LYS A 131 -15.14 -7.87 18.38
N LYS A 132 -15.40 -8.82 17.46
CA LYS A 132 -15.00 -10.22 17.60
C LYS A 132 -13.72 -10.59 16.85
N GLY A 133 -13.25 -9.76 15.91
CA GLY A 133 -12.09 -10.12 15.08
C GLY A 133 -12.34 -11.36 14.22
N GLU A 134 -13.59 -11.60 13.83
CA GLU A 134 -13.98 -12.65 12.88
C GLU A 134 -13.40 -12.25 11.51
N TRP A 135 -12.44 -13.03 11.01
CA TRP A 135 -11.85 -12.87 9.69
C TRP A 135 -12.57 -13.78 8.68
N ASN A 136 -12.72 -13.31 7.45
CA ASN A 136 -13.20 -14.10 6.32
C ASN A 136 -12.04 -14.29 5.33
N GLU A 137 -11.76 -15.51 4.88
CA GLU A 137 -10.94 -15.74 3.69
C GLU A 137 -11.79 -15.34 2.45
N ILE A 138 -11.17 -14.67 1.49
CA ILE A 138 -11.79 -14.21 0.23
C ILE A 138 -11.26 -15.02 -0.95
N SER A 139 -9.97 -15.37 -0.93
CA SER A 139 -9.37 -16.27 -1.92
C SER A 139 -8.28 -17.11 -1.26
N ASP A 140 -8.38 -18.43 -1.45
CA ASP A 140 -7.49 -19.45 -0.90
C ASP A 140 -6.28 -19.72 -1.83
N GLU A 141 -6.29 -19.15 -3.03
CA GLU A 141 -5.26 -19.37 -4.06
C GLU A 141 -4.09 -18.39 -3.94
N ARG A 142 -2.91 -18.84 -4.37
CA ARG A 142 -1.67 -18.48 -3.67
C ARG A 142 -0.82 -17.37 -4.30
N GLU A 143 -1.03 -17.06 -5.58
CA GLU A 143 -0.03 -16.32 -6.37
C GLU A 143 -0.50 -14.93 -6.84
N ASP A 144 0.38 -13.95 -6.57
CA ASP A 144 0.40 -12.56 -7.04
C ASP A 144 -0.95 -11.81 -7.01
N ILE A 145 -1.52 -11.69 -5.81
CA ILE A 145 -2.74 -10.94 -5.55
C ILE A 145 -2.42 -9.45 -5.41
N THR A 146 -2.48 -8.68 -6.50
CA THR A 146 -2.72 -7.22 -6.41
C THR A 146 -4.22 -6.97 -6.32
N TYR A 147 -4.66 -6.00 -5.51
CA TYR A 147 -6.08 -5.71 -5.29
C TYR A 147 -6.39 -4.22 -5.11
N GLY A 148 -7.64 -3.84 -5.33
CA GLY A 148 -8.13 -2.48 -5.14
C GLY A 148 -9.61 -2.47 -4.78
N ILE A 149 -10.05 -1.43 -4.07
CA ILE A 149 -11.44 -1.32 -3.58
C ILE A 149 -12.12 -0.15 -4.28
N ALA A 150 -13.39 -0.32 -4.65
CA ALA A 150 -14.27 0.80 -5.02
C ALA A 150 -15.70 0.56 -4.56
N GLY A 151 -16.19 1.43 -3.69
CA GLY A 151 -17.50 1.27 -3.08
C GLY A 151 -17.62 -0.12 -2.45
N GLU A 152 -18.64 -0.88 -2.82
CA GLU A 152 -18.99 -2.17 -2.19
C GLU A 152 -18.36 -3.40 -2.87
N HIS A 153 -17.29 -3.20 -3.66
CA HIS A 153 -16.59 -4.24 -4.39
C HIS A 153 -15.09 -4.20 -4.15
N LEU A 154 -14.50 -5.39 -4.01
CA LEU A 154 -13.06 -5.63 -4.01
C LEU A 154 -12.68 -6.30 -5.34
N TYR A 155 -11.72 -5.72 -6.04
CA TYR A 155 -11.18 -6.23 -7.30
C TYR A 155 -9.78 -6.78 -7.06
N TYR A 156 -9.46 -7.94 -7.62
CA TYR A 156 -8.14 -8.56 -7.45
C TYR A 156 -7.75 -9.44 -8.63
N TYR A 157 -6.45 -9.52 -8.89
CA TYR A 157 -5.90 -10.61 -9.71
C TYR A 157 -5.84 -11.91 -8.91
N GLN A 158 -6.04 -13.00 -9.63
CA GLN A 158 -5.78 -14.35 -9.16
C GLN A 158 -5.05 -15.11 -10.28
N THR A 159 -3.87 -15.61 -9.95
CA THR A 159 -3.04 -16.41 -10.85
C THR A 159 -3.11 -17.87 -10.40
N HIS A 160 -3.39 -18.78 -11.34
CA HIS A 160 -3.28 -20.22 -11.08
C HIS A 160 -1.84 -20.68 -11.36
N ALA A 161 -1.30 -21.59 -10.54
CA ALA A 161 0.13 -21.96 -10.53
C ALA A 161 0.75 -22.44 -11.87
N ASP A 162 -0.08 -22.89 -12.82
CA ASP A 162 0.36 -23.31 -14.17
C ASP A 162 0.03 -22.29 -15.29
N ALA A 163 -0.59 -21.15 -14.95
CA ALA A 163 -1.21 -20.26 -15.92
C ALA A 163 -0.32 -19.10 -16.39
N LYS A 164 -0.17 -18.96 -17.71
CA LYS A 164 0.39 -17.76 -18.37
C LYS A 164 -0.63 -16.61 -18.49
N GLU A 165 -1.81 -16.77 -17.91
CA GLU A 165 -2.94 -15.87 -17.98
C GLU A 165 -3.48 -15.67 -16.55
N ARG A 166 -3.87 -14.43 -16.22
CA ARG A 166 -4.42 -14.04 -14.92
C ARG A 166 -5.92 -13.80 -15.07
N ASN A 167 -6.67 -14.12 -14.02
CA ASN A 167 -8.09 -13.78 -13.92
C ASN A 167 -8.26 -12.53 -13.04
N VAL A 168 -9.18 -11.64 -13.39
CA VAL A 168 -9.68 -10.62 -12.46
C VAL A 168 -11.02 -11.06 -11.90
N TYR A 169 -11.12 -10.99 -10.58
CA TYR A 169 -12.34 -11.25 -9.85
C TYR A 169 -12.88 -9.97 -9.20
N CYS A 170 -14.20 -9.93 -9.08
CA CYS A 170 -14.95 -8.97 -8.29
C CYS A 170 -15.56 -9.73 -7.10
N TYR A 171 -15.32 -9.26 -5.88
CA TYR A 171 -15.95 -9.79 -4.67
C TYR A 171 -16.89 -8.75 -4.07
N ASP A 172 -18.18 -9.09 -4.02
CA ASP A 172 -19.22 -8.26 -3.42
C ASP A 172 -19.10 -8.32 -1.90
N LEU A 173 -18.74 -7.19 -1.30
CA LEU A 173 -18.43 -7.07 0.12
C LEU A 173 -19.66 -7.24 1.03
N LYS A 174 -20.88 -7.10 0.49
CA LYS A 174 -22.14 -7.30 1.23
C LYS A 174 -22.68 -8.72 1.11
N LYS A 175 -22.60 -9.31 -0.09
CA LYS A 175 -23.14 -10.65 -0.38
C LYS A 175 -22.14 -11.76 -0.04
N GLY A 176 -20.85 -11.45 0.03
CA GLY A 176 -19.78 -12.44 0.20
C GLY A 176 -19.60 -13.34 -1.04
N SER A 177 -19.95 -12.83 -2.23
CA SER A 177 -19.96 -13.59 -3.48
C SER A 177 -18.91 -13.08 -4.46
N GLN A 178 -18.16 -14.02 -5.04
CA GLN A 178 -17.13 -13.78 -6.06
C GLN A 178 -17.68 -14.01 -7.47
N GLU A 179 -17.34 -13.14 -8.41
CA GLU A 179 -17.56 -13.34 -9.86
C GLU A 179 -16.27 -13.08 -10.65
N LYS A 180 -16.04 -13.85 -11.72
CA LYS A 180 -14.93 -13.61 -12.65
C LYS A 180 -15.36 -12.56 -13.68
N ILE A 181 -14.62 -11.46 -13.79
CA ILE A 181 -14.96 -10.35 -14.69
C ILE A 181 -14.10 -10.30 -15.96
N VAL A 182 -12.82 -10.70 -15.88
CA VAL A 182 -11.89 -10.74 -17.03
C VAL A 182 -10.96 -11.95 -16.91
N GLU A 183 -10.59 -12.53 -18.06
CA GLU A 183 -9.60 -13.59 -18.22
C GLU A 183 -8.68 -13.23 -19.38
N GLY A 184 -7.36 -13.41 -19.23
CA GLY A 184 -6.39 -13.20 -20.30
C GLY A 184 -4.96 -13.03 -19.80
N ARG A 185 -4.04 -12.65 -20.68
CA ARG A 185 -2.65 -12.31 -20.29
C ARG A 185 -2.59 -10.89 -19.71
N LEU A 186 -3.15 -10.74 -18.52
CA LEU A 186 -3.24 -9.46 -17.82
C LEU A 186 -1.95 -9.23 -17.02
N TRP A 187 -1.44 -8.00 -17.02
CA TRP A 187 -0.18 -7.65 -16.37
C TRP A 187 -0.18 -6.20 -15.85
N GLY A 188 0.83 -5.85 -15.06
CA GLY A 188 0.91 -4.57 -14.37
C GLY A 188 -0.10 -4.43 -13.21
N ASN A 189 -0.23 -3.21 -12.69
CA ASN A 189 -1.08 -2.95 -11.53
C ASN A 189 -2.57 -2.90 -11.87
N LEU A 190 -3.38 -3.59 -11.07
CA LEU A 190 -4.83 -3.42 -11.05
C LEU A 190 -5.15 -2.07 -10.42
N THR A 191 -5.72 -1.14 -11.21
CA THR A 191 -5.89 0.25 -10.77
C THR A 191 -7.36 0.66 -10.78
N VAL A 192 -7.91 0.97 -9.61
CA VAL A 192 -9.22 1.59 -9.43
C VAL A 192 -9.05 3.10 -9.41
N ILE A 193 -9.82 3.83 -10.23
CA ILE A 193 -9.90 5.29 -10.19
C ILE A 193 -11.36 5.74 -10.37
N ASP A 194 -11.84 6.59 -9.48
CA ASP A 194 -13.24 7.04 -9.37
C ASP A 194 -14.25 5.87 -9.36
N LYS A 195 -14.82 5.59 -10.53
CA LYS A 195 -15.90 4.61 -10.79
C LYS A 195 -15.50 3.59 -11.87
N TYR A 196 -14.20 3.50 -12.15
CA TYR A 196 -13.63 2.67 -13.19
C TYR A 196 -12.49 1.81 -12.65
N LEU A 197 -12.44 0.58 -13.13
CA LEU A 197 -11.32 -0.33 -12.98
C LEU A 197 -10.51 -0.31 -14.27
N TYR A 198 -9.19 -0.15 -14.14
CA TYR A 198 -8.22 -0.17 -15.23
C TYR A 198 -7.27 -1.35 -15.07
N LEU A 199 -7.03 -2.05 -16.17
CA LEU A 199 -6.14 -3.21 -16.26
C LEU A 199 -5.52 -3.28 -17.66
N PHE A 200 -4.32 -3.85 -17.77
CA PHE A 200 -3.62 -3.98 -19.05
C PHE A 200 -3.64 -5.43 -19.56
N ASP A 201 -4.11 -5.62 -20.78
CA ASP A 201 -4.07 -6.88 -21.53
C ASP A 201 -2.80 -6.89 -22.40
N GLN A 202 -1.74 -7.55 -21.91
CA GLN A 202 -0.43 -7.62 -22.55
C GLN A 202 -0.48 -8.37 -23.88
N LYS A 203 -1.37 -9.36 -24.02
CA LYS A 203 -1.53 -10.17 -25.24
C LYS A 203 -2.11 -9.37 -26.40
N ASN A 204 -3.03 -8.45 -26.10
CA ASN A 204 -3.64 -7.60 -27.11
C ASN A 204 -3.03 -6.19 -27.17
N THR A 205 -2.13 -5.83 -26.25
CA THR A 205 -1.63 -4.45 -26.05
C THR A 205 -2.77 -3.46 -25.85
N GLU A 206 -3.68 -3.77 -24.93
CA GLU A 206 -4.91 -3.00 -24.68
C GLU A 206 -4.99 -2.54 -23.22
N LEU A 207 -5.17 -1.24 -23.00
CA LEU A 207 -5.72 -0.75 -21.74
C LEU A 207 -7.23 -1.01 -21.75
N VAL A 208 -7.71 -1.75 -20.75
CA VAL A 208 -9.12 -2.07 -20.56
C VAL A 208 -9.65 -1.22 -19.41
N LYS A 209 -10.77 -0.53 -19.67
CA LYS A 209 -11.53 0.25 -18.70
C LYS A 209 -12.85 -0.45 -18.44
N ILE A 210 -13.18 -0.69 -17.17
CA ILE A 210 -14.42 -1.36 -16.77
C ILE A 210 -15.23 -0.44 -15.85
N SER A 211 -16.47 -0.18 -16.22
CA SER A 211 -17.44 0.55 -15.40
C SER A 211 -17.85 -0.28 -14.18
N ILE A 212 -17.53 0.22 -12.99
CA ILE A 212 -17.84 -0.45 -11.71
C ILE A 212 -19.36 -0.52 -11.46
N LYS A 213 -20.14 0.35 -12.10
CA LYS A 213 -21.60 0.42 -11.95
C LYS A 213 -22.35 -0.68 -12.70
N ASP A 214 -21.88 -1.05 -13.89
CA ASP A 214 -22.64 -1.89 -14.83
C ASP A 214 -21.79 -2.86 -15.66
N GLY A 215 -20.52 -3.06 -15.30
CA GLY A 215 -19.61 -4.02 -15.92
C GLY A 215 -19.22 -3.72 -17.37
N LYS A 216 -19.64 -2.57 -17.93
CA LYS A 216 -19.32 -2.20 -19.31
C LYS A 216 -17.81 -2.04 -19.50
N MET A 217 -17.28 -2.74 -20.50
CA MET A 217 -15.88 -2.72 -20.86
C MET A 217 -15.63 -1.85 -22.10
N GLU A 218 -14.66 -0.95 -21.99
CA GLU A 218 -14.05 -0.21 -23.10
C GLU A 218 -12.59 -0.68 -23.23
N LYS A 219 -12.07 -0.70 -24.46
CA LYS A 219 -10.70 -1.15 -24.73
C LYS A 219 -9.98 -0.18 -25.67
N TRP A 220 -8.75 0.16 -25.35
CA TRP A 220 -7.92 1.07 -26.13
C TRP A 220 -6.56 0.47 -26.43
N LYS A 221 -6.19 0.38 -27.71
CA LYS A 221 -4.86 -0.08 -28.14
C LYS A 221 -3.78 0.88 -27.65
N ILE A 222 -2.86 0.39 -26.84
CA ILE A 222 -1.66 1.10 -26.40
C ILE A 222 -0.49 0.58 -27.22
N HIS A 223 0.10 1.44 -28.05
CA HIS A 223 1.28 1.08 -28.81
C HIS A 223 2.51 1.08 -27.87
N MET A 224 3.33 0.04 -27.93
CA MET A 224 4.51 -0.21 -27.07
C MET A 224 5.59 -0.94 -27.88
N ALA A 225 6.85 -0.96 -27.43
CA ALA A 225 7.83 -1.87 -28.01
C ALA A 225 7.58 -3.33 -27.57
N ASP A 226 8.15 -4.28 -28.33
CA ASP A 226 8.06 -5.71 -28.01
C ASP A 226 8.71 -6.02 -26.66
N ASN A 227 8.05 -6.87 -25.86
CA ASN A 227 8.47 -7.31 -24.52
C ASN A 227 8.44 -6.24 -23.41
N GLN A 228 7.67 -5.16 -23.58
CA GLN A 228 7.24 -4.39 -22.42
C GLN A 228 6.20 -5.17 -21.60
N GLU A 229 6.36 -5.13 -20.28
CA GLU A 229 5.50 -5.90 -19.36
C GLU A 229 4.66 -4.96 -18.48
N ASP A 230 5.25 -3.90 -17.93
CA ASP A 230 4.63 -3.08 -16.91
C ASP A 230 4.14 -1.72 -17.41
N ILE A 231 2.86 -1.44 -17.13
CA ILE A 231 2.20 -0.13 -17.27
C ILE A 231 1.66 0.28 -15.90
N ASN A 232 1.82 1.56 -15.56
CA ASN A 232 1.07 2.21 -14.49
C ASN A 232 0.08 3.23 -15.09
N VAL A 233 -1.07 3.42 -14.44
CA VAL A 233 -2.11 4.36 -14.88
C VAL A 233 -2.50 5.24 -13.69
N VAL A 234 -2.51 6.56 -13.89
CA VAL A 234 -2.94 7.54 -12.88
C VAL A 234 -3.80 8.61 -13.53
N GLN A 235 -4.61 9.34 -12.76
CA GLN A 235 -5.56 10.33 -13.28
C GLN A 235 -5.18 11.76 -12.86
N PRO A 236 -4.35 12.47 -13.64
CA PRO A 236 -3.94 13.84 -13.33
C PRO A 236 -5.06 14.87 -13.40
N ASP A 237 -6.16 14.58 -14.12
CA ASP A 237 -7.36 15.42 -14.18
C ASP A 237 -8.60 14.58 -14.55
N ASN A 238 -9.80 15.15 -14.35
CA ASN A 238 -11.09 14.46 -14.55
C ASN A 238 -11.41 14.06 -16.02
N LYS A 239 -10.51 14.30 -16.97
CA LYS A 239 -10.70 13.98 -18.40
C LYS A 239 -9.60 13.07 -18.96
N ASN A 240 -8.42 13.07 -18.37
CA ASN A 240 -7.25 12.38 -18.90
C ASN A 240 -6.66 11.40 -17.90
N LEU A 241 -6.26 10.24 -18.41
CA LEU A 241 -5.33 9.34 -17.73
C LEU A 241 -3.91 9.64 -18.21
N ALA A 242 -2.93 9.60 -17.30
CA ALA A 242 -1.54 9.44 -17.64
C ALA A 242 -1.24 7.93 -17.66
N VAL A 243 -1.06 7.38 -18.87
CA VAL A 243 -0.63 5.98 -19.07
C VAL A 243 0.89 6.00 -19.14
N ILE A 244 1.52 5.46 -18.12
CA ILE A 244 2.96 5.40 -17.92
C ILE A 244 3.46 4.09 -18.51
N ILE A 245 4.14 4.16 -19.64
CA ILE A 245 4.88 3.03 -20.21
C ILE A 245 6.29 3.11 -19.64
N LEU A 246 6.61 2.23 -18.68
CA LEU A 246 7.89 2.26 -17.98
C LEU A 246 9.06 2.23 -18.99
N ASN A 247 10.10 3.01 -18.70
CA ASN A 247 11.30 3.16 -19.54
C ASN A 247 11.10 3.65 -20.99
N GLU A 248 9.88 3.95 -21.46
CA GLU A 248 9.63 4.56 -22.78
C GLU A 248 9.06 5.98 -22.71
N ARG A 249 7.83 6.16 -22.20
CA ARG A 249 7.06 7.39 -22.35
C ARG A 249 5.85 7.47 -21.42
N ILE A 250 5.33 8.68 -21.25
CA ILE A 250 4.00 8.91 -20.68
C ILE A 250 3.05 9.40 -21.77
N LEU A 251 1.88 8.77 -21.87
CA LEU A 251 0.78 9.16 -22.75
C LEU A 251 -0.32 9.83 -21.92
N SER A 252 -0.86 10.94 -22.42
CA SER A 252 -2.18 11.43 -22.03
C SER A 252 -3.23 10.70 -22.85
N LEU A 253 -4.22 10.11 -22.19
CA LEU A 253 -5.33 9.37 -22.79
C LEU A 253 -6.66 9.99 -22.35
N ASP A 254 -7.43 10.52 -23.29
CA ASP A 254 -8.75 11.10 -23.04
C ASP A 254 -9.78 9.99 -22.72
N ILE A 255 -10.42 10.09 -21.54
CA ILE A 255 -11.25 9.02 -20.93
C ILE A 255 -12.55 8.74 -21.70
N GLU A 256 -13.07 9.71 -22.46
CA GLU A 256 -14.32 9.55 -23.23
C GLU A 256 -14.07 9.15 -24.68
N THR A 257 -13.00 9.64 -25.30
CA THR A 257 -12.73 9.44 -26.73
C THR A 257 -11.64 8.41 -27.03
N GLY A 258 -10.88 7.98 -26.02
CA GLY A 258 -9.73 7.08 -26.19
C GLY A 258 -8.57 7.69 -26.97
N LYS A 259 -8.57 9.00 -27.22
CA LYS A 259 -7.51 9.69 -27.96
C LYS A 259 -6.23 9.77 -27.14
N GLN A 260 -5.12 9.38 -27.76
CA GLN A 260 -3.80 9.34 -27.13
C GLN A 260 -2.91 10.47 -27.63
N LYS A 261 -2.10 11.02 -26.74
CA LYS A 261 -1.03 11.96 -27.06
C LYS A 261 0.17 11.68 -26.17
N THR A 262 1.35 11.45 -26.73
CA THR A 262 2.59 11.45 -25.95
C THR A 262 2.83 12.82 -25.34
N ILE A 263 2.99 12.86 -24.01
CA ILE A 263 3.31 14.08 -23.27
C ILE A 263 4.77 14.14 -22.85
N ILE A 264 5.41 12.98 -22.58
CA ILE A 264 6.82 12.87 -22.21
C ILE A 264 7.41 11.65 -22.93
N SER A 265 8.57 11.81 -23.57
CA SER A 265 9.39 10.73 -24.15
C SER A 265 10.68 10.62 -23.32
N PHE A 266 10.98 9.47 -22.72
CA PHE A 266 12.10 9.34 -21.79
C PHE A 266 13.46 9.28 -22.50
N SER A 267 13.53 8.77 -23.73
CA SER A 267 14.76 8.77 -24.54
C SER A 267 15.28 10.17 -24.87
N ASP A 268 14.35 11.12 -25.06
CA ASP A 268 14.65 12.43 -25.64
C ASP A 268 14.74 13.54 -24.58
N SER A 269 14.18 13.28 -23.40
CA SER A 269 14.09 14.26 -22.30
C SER A 269 15.21 14.15 -21.26
N GLY A 270 16.00 13.06 -21.28
CA GLY A 270 17.02 12.80 -20.25
C GLY A 270 16.44 12.55 -18.85
N VAL A 271 15.12 12.31 -18.75
CA VAL A 271 14.37 12.18 -17.48
C VAL A 271 14.61 10.84 -16.80
N ILE A 272 14.97 9.79 -17.55
CA ILE A 272 15.29 8.47 -17.00
C ILE A 272 16.59 7.97 -17.63
N ASN A 273 17.54 7.54 -16.81
CA ASN A 273 18.75 6.87 -17.25
C ASN A 273 18.72 5.38 -16.87
N LYS A 274 18.48 4.54 -17.87
CA LYS A 274 18.35 3.07 -17.78
C LYS A 274 19.51 2.37 -17.04
N ASN A 275 20.68 2.99 -16.98
CA ASN A 275 21.87 2.40 -16.36
C ASN A 275 22.18 2.91 -14.93
N THR A 276 21.46 3.92 -14.42
CA THR A 276 21.72 4.51 -13.08
C THR A 276 20.53 4.53 -12.15
N ASP A 277 19.30 4.49 -12.69
CA ASP A 277 18.10 4.80 -11.91
C ASP A 277 17.42 3.54 -11.32
N GLY A 278 18.01 2.35 -11.50
CA GLY A 278 17.51 1.09 -10.93
C GLY A 278 16.12 0.65 -11.41
N MET A 279 15.62 1.25 -12.50
CA MET A 279 14.22 1.21 -12.93
C MET A 279 13.81 -0.07 -13.66
N ASP A 280 13.92 -1.21 -13.01
CA ASP A 280 13.19 -2.40 -13.46
C ASP A 280 11.71 -2.35 -12.99
N GLN A 281 11.37 -1.62 -11.93
CA GLN A 281 9.98 -1.47 -11.42
C GLN A 281 9.76 -0.10 -10.73
N TRP A 282 8.72 0.64 -11.11
CA TRP A 282 8.16 1.71 -10.24
C TRP A 282 7.15 1.04 -9.30
N TYR A 283 7.36 1.12 -7.99
CA TYR A 283 6.46 0.49 -7.02
C TYR A 283 5.20 1.33 -6.78
N GLU A 284 5.36 2.64 -6.55
CA GLU A 284 4.26 3.58 -6.36
C GLU A 284 4.35 4.78 -7.31
N ALA A 285 3.21 5.20 -7.85
CA ALA A 285 3.07 6.45 -8.59
C ALA A 285 1.68 7.06 -8.37
N THR A 286 1.60 8.36 -8.13
CA THR A 286 0.33 9.09 -7.94
C THR A 286 0.36 10.45 -8.63
N THR A 287 -0.77 11.16 -8.62
CA THR A 287 -0.87 12.54 -9.12
C THR A 287 -1.42 13.50 -8.07
N HIS A 288 -0.71 14.61 -7.85
CA HIS A 288 -1.14 15.69 -6.96
C HIS A 288 -0.85 17.06 -7.60
N ASP A 289 -1.80 18.00 -7.51
CA ASP A 289 -1.78 19.31 -8.21
C ASP A 289 -1.40 19.23 -9.71
N GLY A 290 -1.84 18.17 -10.42
CA GLY A 290 -1.53 17.95 -11.84
C GLY A 290 -0.07 17.59 -12.15
N ASN A 291 0.73 17.28 -11.13
CA ASN A 291 2.07 16.72 -11.26
C ASN A 291 2.04 15.22 -10.96
N LEU A 292 2.92 14.45 -11.60
CA LEU A 292 3.16 13.05 -11.26
C LEU A 292 4.22 12.97 -10.14
N TYR A 293 3.98 12.14 -9.14
CA TYR A 293 4.95 11.77 -8.12
C TYR A 293 5.20 10.26 -8.19
N PHE A 294 6.46 9.84 -8.13
CA PHE A 294 6.84 8.43 -8.22
C PHE A 294 8.18 8.18 -7.50
N CYS A 295 8.39 6.94 -7.05
CA CYS A 295 9.62 6.51 -6.38
C CYS A 295 10.44 5.52 -7.23
N ASP A 296 11.77 5.67 -7.20
CA ASP A 296 12.69 4.62 -7.65
C ASP A 296 12.65 3.46 -6.66
N LYS A 297 12.60 2.21 -7.16
CA LYS A 297 12.68 1.02 -6.32
C LYS A 297 14.11 0.82 -5.82
N GLY A 298 14.30 0.94 -4.51
CA GLY A 298 15.58 0.74 -3.83
C GLY A 298 15.38 0.57 -2.32
N TRP A 299 16.47 0.24 -1.61
CA TRP A 299 16.44 0.12 -0.14
C TRP A 299 16.11 1.45 0.54
N TYR A 300 16.55 2.55 -0.09
CA TYR A 300 16.18 3.92 0.21
C TYR A 300 15.53 4.53 -1.03
N PRO A 301 14.25 4.93 -0.98
CA PRO A 301 13.53 5.44 -2.13
C PRO A 301 14.02 6.84 -2.48
N LYS A 302 14.26 7.07 -3.77
CA LYS A 302 14.36 8.43 -4.33
C LYS A 302 13.02 8.80 -4.89
N LEU A 303 12.51 9.94 -4.46
CA LEU A 303 11.17 10.40 -4.77
C LEU A 303 11.26 11.63 -5.68
N TYR A 304 10.56 11.57 -6.81
CA TYR A 304 10.57 12.63 -7.80
C TYR A 304 9.19 13.22 -8.00
N LYS A 305 9.21 14.50 -8.38
CA LYS A 305 8.10 15.24 -8.96
C LYS A 305 8.36 15.41 -10.45
N LEU A 306 7.36 15.15 -11.28
CA LEU A 306 7.42 15.33 -12.73
C LEU A 306 6.23 16.19 -13.18
N GLU A 307 6.54 17.40 -13.66
CA GLU A 307 5.53 18.28 -14.22
C GLU A 307 5.09 17.76 -15.60
N LEU A 308 3.89 17.20 -15.68
CA LEU A 308 3.35 16.55 -16.89
C LEU A 308 3.20 17.50 -18.11
N LYS A 309 3.24 18.82 -17.89
CA LYS A 309 3.16 19.84 -18.95
C LYS A 309 4.52 20.20 -19.56
N SER A 310 5.58 20.22 -18.76
CA SER A 310 6.92 20.68 -19.17
C SER A 310 7.92 19.53 -19.34
N GLY A 311 7.63 18.36 -18.75
CA GLY A 311 8.58 17.26 -18.65
C GLY A 311 9.67 17.46 -17.60
N LYS A 312 9.63 18.56 -16.81
CA LYS A 312 10.64 18.83 -15.78
C LYS A 312 10.53 17.81 -14.64
N LYS A 313 11.56 16.96 -14.49
CA LYS A 313 11.80 16.09 -13.33
C LYS A 313 12.57 16.85 -12.26
N GLU A 314 12.18 16.66 -11.01
CA GLU A 314 12.81 17.23 -9.82
C GLU A 314 12.87 16.16 -8.73
N LEU A 315 14.05 15.92 -8.15
CA LEU A 315 14.20 15.10 -6.95
C LEU A 315 13.68 15.92 -5.76
N ILE A 316 12.65 15.42 -5.08
CA ILE A 316 12.04 16.12 -3.93
C ILE A 316 12.44 15.49 -2.58
N LEU A 317 12.82 14.20 -2.56
CA LEU A 317 13.32 13.53 -1.37
C LEU A 317 14.32 12.43 -1.77
N ASP A 318 15.46 12.39 -1.09
CA ASP A 318 16.41 11.27 -1.14
C ASP A 318 16.33 10.51 0.20
N GLY A 319 15.84 9.28 0.17
CA GLY A 319 15.59 8.49 1.38
C GLY A 319 16.84 8.21 2.21
N ILE A 320 18.05 8.27 1.62
CA ILE A 320 19.31 8.16 2.37
C ILE A 320 19.55 9.44 3.17
N GLU A 321 19.33 10.61 2.56
CA GLU A 321 19.55 11.89 3.24
C GLU A 321 18.51 12.15 4.34
N GLU A 322 17.31 11.60 4.18
CA GLU A 322 16.23 11.64 5.18
C GLU A 322 16.18 10.42 6.12
N ASP A 323 17.17 9.52 6.10
CA ASP A 323 17.30 8.46 7.11
C ASP A 323 17.86 9.05 8.44
N PRO A 324 17.11 9.02 9.57
CA PRO A 324 17.60 9.45 10.88
C PRO A 324 18.89 8.76 11.35
N TYR A 325 19.24 7.60 10.78
CA TYR A 325 20.38 6.78 11.14
C TYR A 325 21.44 6.65 10.03
N LYS A 326 21.40 7.51 9.00
CA LYS A 326 22.35 7.50 7.86
C LYS A 326 23.84 7.55 8.19
N ASN A 327 24.19 7.90 9.44
CA ASN A 327 25.55 8.03 9.96
C ASN A 327 25.86 7.01 11.09
N LYS A 328 25.08 5.93 11.24
CA LYS A 328 25.26 4.91 12.29
C LYS A 328 25.61 3.54 11.70
N GLU A 329 26.39 2.77 12.45
CA GLU A 329 26.76 1.38 12.12
C GLU A 329 25.56 0.40 12.18
N GLU A 330 24.41 0.77 12.76
CA GLU A 330 23.20 -0.08 12.84
C GLU A 330 22.36 -0.13 11.55
N GLN A 331 22.93 0.28 10.39
CA GLN A 331 22.24 0.42 9.11
C GLN A 331 21.79 -0.90 8.43
N ASP A 332 22.26 -2.05 8.89
CA ASP A 332 22.31 -3.31 8.12
C ASP A 332 21.03 -3.68 7.33
N GLU A 333 19.85 -3.45 7.88
CA GLU A 333 18.56 -3.72 7.23
C GLU A 333 17.59 -2.57 7.49
N ALA A 334 17.82 -1.44 6.81
CA ALA A 334 16.82 -0.39 6.61
C ALA A 334 16.04 -0.68 5.32
N PHE A 335 14.81 -1.17 5.43
CA PHE A 335 13.85 -1.12 4.32
C PHE A 335 13.02 0.16 4.47
N SER A 336 12.72 0.86 3.38
CA SER A 336 11.80 2.00 3.43
C SER A 336 10.70 1.99 2.38
N TYR A 337 9.46 2.16 2.83
CA TYR A 337 8.25 2.28 2.00
C TYR A 337 7.86 3.75 1.86
N VAL A 338 7.35 4.14 0.69
CA VAL A 338 6.69 5.43 0.47
C VAL A 338 5.21 5.17 0.26
N THR A 339 4.35 6.00 0.85
CA THR A 339 2.92 6.05 0.55
C THR A 339 2.46 7.48 0.38
N PHE A 340 1.45 7.67 -0.47
CA PHE A 340 0.95 8.97 -0.88
C PHE A 340 -0.43 9.24 -0.29
N CYS A 341 -0.45 10.02 0.78
CA CYS A 341 -1.67 10.53 1.39
C CYS A 341 -2.15 11.74 0.61
N LYS A 342 -3.40 12.16 0.81
CA LYS A 342 -3.99 13.30 0.11
C LYS A 342 -3.17 14.59 0.23
N ASP A 343 -2.77 14.96 1.45
CA ASP A 343 -2.02 16.21 1.69
C ASP A 343 -0.52 15.98 1.95
N TYR A 344 -0.07 14.72 2.10
CA TYR A 344 1.28 14.37 2.55
C TYR A 344 1.88 13.18 1.82
N ILE A 345 3.21 13.09 1.89
CA ILE A 345 3.98 11.92 1.51
C ILE A 345 4.58 11.32 2.78
N VAL A 346 4.38 10.01 2.99
CA VAL A 346 4.85 9.32 4.20
C VAL A 346 5.92 8.30 3.84
N CYS A 347 7.08 8.43 4.49
CA CYS A 347 8.18 7.46 4.41
C CYS A 347 8.21 6.63 5.70
N ILE A 348 8.02 5.32 5.57
CA ILE A 348 8.09 4.35 6.66
C ILE A 348 9.44 3.65 6.58
N TYR A 349 10.35 3.98 7.49
CA TYR A 349 11.66 3.34 7.63
C TYR A 349 11.57 2.22 8.67
N GLN A 350 11.87 0.99 8.25
CA GLN A 350 11.92 -0.19 9.09
C GLN A 350 13.39 -0.58 9.34
N TYR A 351 13.83 -0.52 10.59
CA TYR A 351 15.13 -0.99 11.04
C TYR A 351 14.98 -2.27 11.88
N LYS A 352 16.05 -3.05 12.06
CA LYS A 352 16.07 -4.26 12.91
C LYS A 352 15.45 -4.11 14.29
N LYS A 353 15.55 -2.91 14.89
CA LYS A 353 15.15 -2.65 16.28
C LYS A 353 14.05 -1.60 16.44
N GLU A 354 13.64 -0.90 15.39
CA GLU A 354 12.62 0.16 15.49
C GLU A 354 12.03 0.53 14.14
N ARG A 355 10.95 1.31 14.17
CA ARG A 355 10.36 1.92 12.99
C ARG A 355 10.33 3.43 13.18
N LYS A 356 10.59 4.16 12.08
CA LYS A 356 10.39 5.60 11.99
C LYS A 356 9.40 5.90 10.87
N ILE A 357 8.40 6.72 11.17
CA ILE A 357 7.39 7.15 10.20
C ILE A 357 7.53 8.65 10.04
N ARG A 358 8.09 9.10 8.92
CA ARG A 358 8.36 10.51 8.63
C ARG A 358 7.37 11.02 7.59
N VAL A 359 6.76 12.16 7.87
CA VAL A 359 5.73 12.83 7.06
C VAL A 359 6.35 14.06 6.41
N PHE A 360 6.12 14.22 5.10
CA PHE A 360 6.60 15.30 4.27
C PHE A 360 5.44 15.93 3.50
N ASP A 361 5.58 17.18 3.06
CA ASP A 361 4.67 17.78 2.09
C ASP A 361 5.05 17.37 0.64
N TYR A 362 4.18 17.69 -0.33
CA TYR A 362 4.42 17.43 -1.75
C TYR A 362 5.51 18.30 -2.40
N ASN A 363 6.24 19.11 -1.63
CA ASN A 363 7.49 19.76 -2.03
C ASN A 363 8.72 19.11 -1.38
N GLY A 364 8.54 17.96 -0.69
CA GLY A 364 9.62 17.23 -0.02
C GLY A 364 10.01 17.80 1.35
N LYS A 365 9.30 18.82 1.87
CA LYS A 365 9.64 19.43 3.15
C LYS A 365 9.13 18.55 4.30
N PHE A 366 10.01 18.21 5.24
CA PHE A 366 9.63 17.50 6.45
C PHE A 366 8.59 18.26 7.28
N VAL A 367 7.51 17.57 7.64
CA VAL A 367 6.40 18.07 8.46
C VAL A 367 6.55 17.56 9.90
N LYS A 368 6.57 16.23 10.11
CA LYS A 368 6.71 15.61 11.45
C LYS A 368 7.08 14.12 11.41
N GLU A 369 7.43 13.57 12.57
CA GLU A 369 7.61 12.12 12.81
C GLU A 369 6.45 11.61 13.67
N LEU A 370 5.76 10.55 13.23
CA LEU A 370 4.65 9.93 13.97
C LEU A 370 5.18 8.96 15.05
N ARG A 371 4.39 8.75 16.12
CA ARG A 371 4.80 8.04 17.36
C ARG A 371 3.90 6.87 17.73
#